data_AF-A0A0C4F151-F1
#
_entry.id   AF-A0A0C4F151-F1
#
_cell.length_a   1.000
_cell.length_b   1.000
_cell.length_c   1.000
_cell.angle_alpha   90.00
_cell.angle_beta   90.00
_cell.angle_gamma   90.00
#
_symmetry.space_group_name_H-M   'P 1'
#
loop_
_entity.id
_entity.type
_entity.pdbx_description
1 polymer ?
#
loop_
_entity_poly.entity_id
_entity_poly.type
_entity_poly.pdbx_seq_one_letter_code
_entity_poly.pdbx_strand_id
1 'polypeptide(L)'
;MADASVDPPRARMVKIKPQDKALKFSGGDIEQFLDDYELAAELDGASDYDKARQVGSFVETGEIRAILATLEGYKPPDWNKLKTAMTSYWGDVDKALFTERDIVTLVEKWSQKGGISSVSDYHEFHTRSSAPVASPFQASNEIMKRMGEDRRPSAPTTAPKADPSMDELTKMLKAFEQYMKQDPGRMQGERPPLICYYCHRERHGTARCLELQKDKDEGLVEQRGTNFFLPNGALIPFDRSRPIRHVVASYQPSTSAAPPRPSTPTRQTSSAATAEYKTGCGSLHPWYPPAVGS
;
A
#
# COMPACT_ATOMS: atom_id res chain seq x y z
N MET A 1 -1.05 43.39 -49.90
CA MET A 1 -0.34 43.39 -48.61
C MET A 1 -1.16 42.50 -47.69
N ALA A 2 -0.70 41.28 -47.44
CA ALA A 2 -1.39 40.33 -46.58
C ALA A 2 -0.68 40.34 -45.22
N ASP A 3 -1.47 40.64 -44.19
CA ASP A 3 -1.09 40.78 -42.80
C ASP A 3 -0.52 39.46 -42.28
N ALA A 4 0.76 39.49 -41.91
CA ALA A 4 1.44 38.35 -41.30
C ALA A 4 0.94 38.24 -39.85
N SER A 5 0.13 37.23 -39.58
CA SER A 5 -0.24 36.81 -38.22
C SER A 5 1.04 36.61 -37.41
N VAL A 6 1.35 37.58 -36.54
CA VAL A 6 2.46 37.53 -35.60
C VAL A 6 2.11 36.46 -34.56
N ASP A 7 2.60 35.25 -34.78
CA ASP A 7 2.72 34.25 -33.72
C ASP A 7 3.47 34.91 -32.54
N PRO A 8 2.89 34.97 -31.33
CA PRO A 8 3.57 35.52 -30.18
C PRO A 8 4.84 34.71 -29.88
N PRO A 9 5.91 35.35 -29.37
CA PRO A 9 7.16 34.66 -29.11
C PRO A 9 6.89 33.49 -28.18
N ARG A 10 7.24 32.26 -28.59
CA ARG A 10 7.16 31.08 -27.73
C ARG A 10 8.00 31.35 -26.47
N ALA A 11 7.36 31.81 -25.41
CA ALA A 11 7.96 31.93 -24.09
C ALA A 11 8.58 30.57 -23.75
N ARG A 12 9.80 30.60 -23.21
CA ARG A 12 10.51 29.37 -22.85
C ARG A 12 9.66 28.62 -21.84
N MET A 13 9.12 27.47 -22.24
CA MET A 13 8.27 26.63 -21.40
C MET A 13 9.02 26.27 -20.11
N VAL A 14 8.45 26.64 -18.97
CA VAL A 14 9.09 26.45 -17.66
C VAL A 14 8.89 25.00 -17.24
N LYS A 15 9.99 24.25 -17.03
CA LYS A 15 9.88 22.85 -16.64
C LYS A 15 9.57 22.74 -15.14
N ILE A 16 8.38 22.24 -14.83
CA ILE A 16 7.97 22.00 -13.44
C ILE A 16 8.73 20.80 -12.88
N LYS A 17 9.30 20.96 -11.69
CA LYS A 17 10.06 19.98 -10.94
C LYS A 17 9.48 19.91 -9.54
N PRO A 18 8.61 18.92 -9.26
CA PRO A 18 8.10 18.74 -7.93
C PRO A 18 9.22 18.46 -6.94
N GLN A 19 9.07 19.01 -5.74
CA GLN A 19 10.02 18.82 -4.63
C GLN A 19 10.12 17.34 -4.28
N ASP A 20 8.99 16.63 -4.34
CA ASP A 20 8.96 15.18 -4.33
C ASP A 20 9.13 14.62 -5.76
N LYS A 21 10.26 13.94 -6.00
CA LYS A 21 10.54 13.26 -7.27
C LYS A 21 9.61 12.07 -7.53
N ALA A 22 8.89 11.61 -6.52
CA ALA A 22 7.87 10.58 -6.61
C ALA A 22 6.47 11.13 -6.89
N LEU A 23 6.27 12.46 -6.99
CA LEU A 23 4.95 13.05 -7.27
C LEU A 23 4.40 12.51 -8.60
N LYS A 24 3.47 11.57 -8.50
CA LYS A 24 2.74 10.98 -9.60
C LYS A 24 1.30 10.74 -9.19
N PHE A 25 0.39 11.13 -10.06
CA PHE A 25 -1.02 10.84 -9.91
C PHE A 25 -1.31 9.40 -10.32
N SER A 26 -1.79 8.62 -9.35
CA SER A 26 -2.18 7.22 -9.49
C SER A 26 -3.70 7.00 -9.47
N GLY A 27 -4.49 8.08 -9.47
CA GLY A 27 -5.96 8.03 -9.52
C GLY A 27 -6.63 8.13 -8.15
N GLY A 28 -5.86 8.26 -7.07
CA GLY A 28 -6.35 8.48 -5.70
C GLY A 28 -6.70 9.93 -5.43
N ASP A 29 -6.21 10.50 -4.32
CA ASP A 29 -6.53 11.86 -3.89
C ASP A 29 -6.08 12.93 -4.91
N ILE A 30 -7.03 13.38 -5.72
CA ILE A 30 -6.82 14.39 -6.75
C ILE A 30 -6.62 15.79 -6.15
N GLU A 31 -7.21 16.08 -4.99
CA GLU A 31 -7.08 17.39 -4.34
C GLU A 31 -5.64 17.58 -3.87
N GLN A 32 -5.10 16.60 -3.14
CA GLN A 32 -3.71 16.61 -2.67
C GLN A 32 -2.70 16.66 -3.83
N PHE A 33 -2.94 15.88 -4.89
CA PHE A 33 -2.08 15.91 -6.07
C PHE A 33 -2.06 17.30 -6.75
N LEU A 34 -3.24 17.92 -6.92
CA LEU A 34 -3.34 19.23 -7.56
C LEU A 34 -2.64 20.31 -6.72
N ASP A 35 -2.80 20.27 -5.40
CA ASP A 35 -2.15 21.22 -4.49
C ASP A 35 -0.61 21.10 -4.54
N ASP A 36 -0.07 19.88 -4.48
CA ASP A 36 1.37 19.65 -4.55
C ASP A 36 1.95 20.03 -5.92
N TYR A 37 1.19 19.80 -7.00
CA TYR A 37 1.58 20.15 -8.36
C TYR A 37 1.57 21.66 -8.59
N GLU A 38 0.54 22.37 -8.10
CA GLU A 38 0.46 23.83 -8.20
C GLU A 38 1.54 24.51 -7.38
N LEU A 39 1.81 24.04 -6.16
CA LEU A 39 2.91 24.54 -5.34
C LEU A 39 4.26 24.38 -6.06
N ALA A 40 4.51 23.23 -6.68
CA ALA A 40 5.72 23.02 -7.48
C ALA A 40 5.81 23.98 -8.68
N ALA A 41 4.69 24.18 -9.38
CA ALA A 41 4.62 25.10 -10.50
C ALA A 41 4.90 26.55 -10.08
N GLU A 42 4.36 26.99 -8.94
CA GLU A 42 4.60 28.33 -8.40
C GLU A 42 6.07 28.53 -8.00
N LEU A 43 6.68 27.54 -7.34
CA LEU A 43 8.10 27.59 -6.96
C LEU A 43 9.03 27.69 -8.17
N ASP A 44 8.68 27.04 -9.28
CA ASP A 44 9.44 27.09 -10.53
C ASP A 44 9.08 28.31 -11.40
N GLY A 45 8.05 29.10 -11.04
CA GLY A 45 7.56 30.23 -11.81
C GLY A 45 6.85 29.82 -13.11
N ALA A 46 6.22 28.65 -13.13
CA ALA A 46 5.52 28.11 -14.28
C ALA A 46 4.13 28.74 -14.45
N SER A 47 3.76 29.05 -15.69
CA SER A 47 2.44 29.59 -16.03
C SER A 47 1.38 28.50 -16.05
N ASP A 48 0.11 28.90 -16.02
CA ASP A 48 -1.02 27.96 -16.21
C ASP A 48 -0.93 27.19 -17.53
N TYR A 49 -0.42 27.81 -18.58
CA TYR A 49 -0.14 27.12 -19.84
C TYR A 49 0.89 25.99 -19.67
N ASP A 50 1.95 26.24 -18.90
CA ASP A 50 2.98 25.26 -18.58
C ASP A 50 2.40 24.11 -17.73
N LYS A 51 1.53 24.43 -16.76
CA LYS A 51 0.82 23.46 -15.91
C LYS A 51 -0.02 22.50 -16.75
N ALA A 52 -0.89 23.03 -17.61
CA ALA A 52 -1.78 22.22 -18.47
C ALA A 52 -0.99 21.35 -19.46
N ARG A 53 0.15 21.83 -19.97
CA ARG A 53 1.01 21.05 -20.87
C ARG A 53 1.77 19.93 -20.19
N GLN A 54 2.17 20.11 -18.93
CA GLN A 54 3.10 19.19 -18.27
C GLN A 54 2.43 18.19 -17.34
N VAL A 55 1.18 18.42 -16.91
CA VAL A 55 0.47 17.57 -15.93
C VAL A 55 0.43 16.10 -16.36
N GLY A 56 0.30 15.82 -17.66
CA GLY A 56 0.30 14.45 -18.18
C GLY A 56 1.63 13.68 -18.04
N SER A 57 2.73 14.36 -17.68
CA SER A 57 4.01 13.73 -17.35
C SER A 57 4.09 13.28 -15.88
N PHE A 58 3.21 13.80 -15.03
CA PHE A 58 3.12 13.52 -13.60
C PHE A 58 2.04 12.47 -13.31
N VAL A 59 1.79 11.57 -14.25
CA VAL A 59 0.73 10.55 -14.17
C VAL A 59 1.36 9.18 -14.29
N GLU A 60 0.99 8.27 -13.39
CA GLU A 60 1.66 6.97 -13.27
C GLU A 60 1.20 5.95 -14.31
N THR A 61 -0.12 5.88 -14.58
CA THR A 61 -0.70 4.84 -15.44
C THR A 61 -1.13 5.37 -16.81
N GLY A 62 -1.06 4.48 -17.81
CA GLY A 62 -1.51 4.80 -19.17
C GLY A 62 -3.00 5.11 -19.26
N GLU A 63 -3.82 4.48 -18.41
CA GLU A 63 -5.27 4.68 -18.36
C GLU A 63 -5.64 6.07 -17.86
N ILE A 64 -5.03 6.53 -16.76
CA ILE A 64 -5.26 7.89 -16.23
C ILE A 64 -4.79 8.93 -17.26
N ARG A 65 -3.69 8.66 -17.96
CA ARG A 65 -3.21 9.53 -19.03
C ARG A 65 -4.16 9.57 -20.22
N ALA A 66 -4.81 8.45 -20.56
CA ALA A 66 -5.82 8.40 -21.60
C ALA A 66 -7.07 9.21 -21.20
N ILE A 67 -7.53 9.06 -19.96
CA ILE A 67 -8.65 9.84 -19.41
C ILE A 67 -8.30 11.33 -19.43
N LEU A 68 -7.15 11.73 -18.91
CA LEU A 68 -6.67 13.11 -18.95
C LEU A 68 -6.68 13.71 -20.36
N ALA A 69 -6.34 12.92 -21.37
CA ALA A 69 -6.36 13.37 -22.75
C ALA A 69 -7.76 13.65 -23.32
N THR A 70 -8.80 13.10 -22.69
CA THR A 70 -10.21 13.34 -23.03
C THR A 70 -10.85 14.50 -22.28
N LEU A 71 -10.20 14.99 -21.21
CA LEU A 71 -10.75 16.05 -20.38
C LEU A 71 -10.67 17.42 -21.06
N GLU A 72 -11.67 18.25 -20.79
CA GLU A 72 -11.72 19.62 -21.27
C GLU A 72 -10.52 20.41 -20.73
N GLY A 73 -9.88 21.21 -21.57
CA GLY A 73 -8.68 21.97 -21.20
C GLY A 73 -7.36 21.20 -21.30
N TYR A 74 -7.37 19.92 -21.70
CA TYR A 74 -6.13 19.23 -22.07
C TYR A 74 -5.64 19.65 -23.47
N LYS A 75 -6.57 19.72 -24.44
CA LYS A 75 -6.33 20.19 -25.80
C LYS A 75 -7.52 21.06 -26.26
N PRO A 76 -7.35 22.38 -26.46
CA PRO A 76 -6.15 23.17 -26.19
C PRO A 76 -5.81 23.22 -24.68
N PRO A 77 -4.53 23.46 -24.30
CA PRO A 77 -4.13 23.54 -22.90
C PRO A 77 -4.75 24.76 -22.21
N ASP A 78 -5.63 24.51 -21.23
CA ASP A 78 -6.27 25.47 -20.35
C ASP A 78 -6.32 24.86 -18.95
N TRP A 79 -5.48 25.38 -18.05
CA TRP A 79 -5.32 24.81 -16.71
C TRP A 79 -6.58 24.88 -15.87
N ASN A 80 -7.34 25.98 -15.95
CA ASN A 80 -8.52 26.15 -15.11
C ASN A 80 -9.61 25.15 -15.51
N LYS A 81 -9.86 25.01 -16.82
CA LYS A 81 -10.79 24.00 -17.33
C LYS A 81 -10.34 22.58 -17.01
N LEU A 82 -9.05 22.31 -17.21
CA LEU A 82 -8.48 21.00 -16.93
C LEU A 82 -8.55 20.63 -15.45
N LYS A 83 -8.18 21.55 -14.56
CA LYS A 83 -8.28 21.38 -13.11
C LYS A 83 -9.72 21.08 -12.70
N THR A 84 -10.69 21.87 -13.15
CA THR A 84 -12.11 21.62 -12.87
C THR A 84 -12.57 20.27 -13.39
N ALA A 85 -12.19 19.88 -14.61
CA ALA A 85 -12.53 18.58 -15.16
C ALA A 85 -11.87 17.41 -14.39
N MET A 86 -10.61 17.58 -13.97
CA MET A 86 -9.89 16.60 -13.15
C MET A 86 -10.56 16.43 -11.78
N THR A 87 -10.84 17.54 -11.08
CA THR A 87 -11.54 17.51 -9.79
C THR A 87 -12.96 16.96 -9.94
N SER A 88 -13.68 17.25 -11.03
CA SER A 88 -15.01 16.68 -11.25
C SER A 88 -14.97 15.18 -11.56
N TYR A 89 -13.95 14.70 -12.27
CA TYR A 89 -13.85 13.29 -12.66
C TYR A 89 -13.34 12.43 -11.50
N TRP A 90 -12.36 12.91 -10.73
CA TRP A 90 -11.73 12.15 -9.63
C TRP A 90 -12.13 12.60 -8.23
N GLY A 91 -12.72 13.78 -8.05
CA GLY A 91 -13.06 14.33 -6.73
C GLY A 91 -14.16 13.56 -5.99
N ASP A 92 -14.97 12.80 -6.73
CA ASP A 92 -15.99 11.89 -6.17
C ASP A 92 -15.49 10.45 -5.97
N VAL A 93 -14.27 10.11 -6.41
CA VAL A 93 -13.85 8.70 -6.54
C VAL A 93 -13.25 8.12 -5.27
N ASP A 94 -12.75 8.93 -4.32
CA ASP A 94 -12.08 8.40 -3.12
C ASP A 94 -12.40 9.13 -1.81
N LYS A 95 -13.66 9.57 -1.63
CA LYS A 95 -14.23 9.67 -0.28
C LYS A 95 -15.07 8.43 -0.04
N ALA A 96 -14.42 7.30 0.25
CA ALA A 96 -15.11 6.24 0.97
C ALA A 96 -15.59 6.86 2.30
N LEU A 97 -16.88 7.24 2.36
CA LEU A 97 -17.52 7.79 3.55
C LEU A 97 -17.80 6.70 4.60
N PHE A 98 -17.68 5.42 4.19
CA PHE A 98 -17.82 4.26 5.07
C PHE A 98 -16.85 3.15 4.69
N THR A 99 -16.29 2.46 5.69
CA THR A 99 -15.79 1.10 5.50
C THR A 99 -16.95 0.12 5.48
N GLU A 100 -16.76 -1.09 4.94
CA GLU A 100 -17.79 -2.16 4.97
C GLU A 100 -18.34 -2.38 6.39
N ARG A 101 -17.48 -2.29 7.40
CA ARG A 101 -17.87 -2.41 8.82
C ARG A 101 -18.74 -1.25 9.29
N ASP A 102 -18.47 -0.03 8.82
CA ASP A 102 -19.24 1.15 9.22
C ASP A 102 -20.66 1.10 8.64
N ILE A 103 -20.81 0.60 7.41
CA ILE A 103 -22.12 0.38 6.78
C ILE A 103 -22.92 -0.67 7.57
N VAL A 104 -22.30 -1.81 7.89
CA VAL A 104 -22.96 -2.89 8.67
C VAL A 104 -23.39 -2.37 10.05
N THR A 105 -22.50 -1.65 10.75
CA THR A 105 -22.80 -1.09 12.08
C THR A 105 -23.92 -0.06 12.02
N LEU A 106 -23.94 0.80 10.99
CA LEU A 106 -24.99 1.79 10.80
C LEU A 106 -26.35 1.11 10.56
N VAL A 107 -26.40 0.07 9.73
CA VAL A 107 -27.61 -0.69 9.44
C VAL A 107 -28.13 -1.43 10.67
N GLU A 108 -27.26 -2.09 11.44
CA GLU A 108 -27.63 -2.77 12.68
C GLU A 108 -28.21 -1.80 13.71
N LYS A 109 -27.56 -0.65 13.89
CA LYS A 109 -28.01 0.38 14.83
C LYS A 109 -29.43 0.88 14.50
N TRP A 110 -29.70 1.15 13.23
CA TRP A 110 -31.03 1.61 12.81
C TRP A 110 -32.07 0.50 12.83
N SER A 111 -31.66 -0.74 12.58
CA SER A 111 -32.54 -1.92 12.73
C SER A 111 -32.97 -2.10 14.19
N GLN A 112 -32.04 -1.93 15.14
CA GLN A 112 -32.35 -1.99 16.58
C GLN A 112 -33.25 -0.83 17.06
N LYS A 113 -33.16 0.35 16.42
CA LYS A 113 -34.03 1.51 16.70
C LYS A 113 -35.45 1.34 16.13
N GLY A 114 -35.73 0.25 15.40
CA GLY A 114 -37.02 0.02 14.74
C GLY A 114 -37.13 0.64 13.34
N GLY A 115 -35.99 0.97 12.72
CA GLY A 115 -35.90 1.60 11.40
C GLY A 115 -36.03 3.12 11.43
N ILE A 116 -36.03 3.72 10.26
CA ILE A 116 -36.23 5.17 10.07
C ILE A 116 -37.74 5.39 9.99
N SER A 117 -38.35 5.85 11.08
CA SER A 117 -39.81 5.97 11.19
C SER A 117 -40.33 7.41 11.25
N SER A 118 -39.42 8.39 11.34
CA SER A 118 -39.76 9.82 11.35
C SER A 118 -38.87 10.65 10.42
N VAL A 119 -39.33 11.86 10.10
CA VAL A 119 -38.54 12.84 9.32
C VAL A 119 -37.28 13.24 10.09
N SER A 120 -37.35 13.33 11.41
CA SER A 120 -36.17 13.56 12.26
C SER A 120 -35.17 12.40 12.17
N ASP A 121 -35.65 11.16 12.16
CA ASP A 121 -34.79 9.99 11.98
C ASP A 121 -34.12 9.98 10.61
N TYR A 122 -34.84 10.42 9.58
CA TYR A 122 -34.29 10.54 8.23
C TYR A 122 -33.16 11.58 8.19
N HIS A 123 -33.35 12.75 8.81
CA HIS A 123 -32.29 13.76 8.89
C HIS A 123 -31.08 13.25 9.69
N GLU A 124 -31.30 12.52 10.80
CA GLU A 124 -30.21 11.95 11.59
C GLU A 124 -29.45 10.87 10.80
N PHE A 125 -30.17 9.97 10.13
CA PHE A 125 -29.60 8.95 9.26
C PHE A 125 -28.78 9.58 8.14
N HIS A 126 -29.36 10.54 7.41
CA HIS A 126 -28.73 11.22 6.29
C HIS A 126 -27.46 11.98 6.70
N THR A 127 -27.49 12.65 7.86
CA THR A 127 -26.32 13.38 8.39
C THR A 127 -25.20 12.42 8.76
N ARG A 128 -25.52 11.25 9.33
CA ARG A 128 -24.54 10.22 9.68
C ARG A 128 -24.04 9.42 8.49
N SER A 129 -24.88 9.20 7.48
CA SER A 129 -24.56 8.50 6.24
C SER A 129 -23.84 9.39 5.22
N SER A 130 -23.58 10.66 5.54
CA SER A 130 -22.81 11.58 4.70
C SER A 130 -21.51 12.06 5.37
N ALA A 131 -21.23 11.61 6.59
CA ALA A 131 -20.01 11.95 7.30
C ALA A 131 -18.82 11.12 6.76
N PRO A 132 -17.63 11.71 6.57
CA PRO A 132 -16.45 10.99 6.09
C PRO A 132 -15.90 10.00 7.12
N VAL A 133 -15.31 8.89 6.64
CA VAL A 133 -14.61 7.91 7.49
C VAL A 133 -13.45 8.60 8.18
N ALA A 134 -13.41 8.52 9.51
CA ALA A 134 -12.19 8.80 10.23
C ALA A 134 -11.15 7.74 9.82
N SER A 135 -10.08 8.18 9.15
CA SER A 135 -9.01 7.30 8.67
C SER A 135 -8.62 6.28 9.76
N PRO A 136 -8.36 5.00 9.45
CA PRO A 136 -7.88 4.03 10.44
C PRO A 136 -6.64 4.52 11.20
N PHE A 137 -5.87 5.40 10.56
CA PHE A 137 -4.71 6.07 11.14
C PHE A 137 -5.07 7.18 12.12
N GLN A 138 -6.27 7.76 12.06
CA GLN A 138 -6.70 8.82 12.98
C GLN A 138 -6.90 8.29 14.39
N ALA A 139 -7.46 7.08 14.55
CA ALA A 139 -7.52 6.40 15.84
C ALA A 139 -6.10 6.09 16.37
N SER A 140 -5.19 5.62 15.52
CA SER A 140 -3.79 5.40 15.89
C SER A 140 -3.05 6.70 16.23
N ASN A 141 -3.35 7.80 15.54
CA ASN A 141 -2.80 9.12 15.78
C ASN A 141 -3.33 9.70 17.10
N GLU A 142 -4.61 9.51 17.43
CA GLU A 142 -5.18 9.87 18.73
C GLU A 142 -4.59 9.03 19.86
N ILE A 143 -4.34 7.73 19.63
CA ILE A 143 -3.63 6.87 20.61
C ILE A 143 -2.19 7.34 20.80
N MET A 144 -1.47 7.72 19.74
CA MET A 144 -0.11 8.25 19.81
C MET A 144 -0.08 9.62 20.50
N LYS A 145 -1.07 10.48 20.23
CA LYS A 145 -1.24 11.80 20.86
C LYS A 145 -1.57 11.67 22.35
N ARG A 146 -2.51 10.78 22.72
CA ARG A 146 -2.81 10.44 24.12
C ARG A 146 -1.63 9.81 24.82
N MET A 147 -0.88 8.91 24.18
CA MET A 147 0.36 8.38 24.75
C MET A 147 1.42 9.48 24.92
N GLY A 148 1.43 10.51 24.07
CA GLY A 148 2.29 11.70 24.24
C GLY A 148 1.83 12.59 25.41
N GLU A 149 0.52 12.73 25.61
CA GLU A 149 -0.08 13.48 26.71
C GLU A 149 0.03 12.74 28.06
N ASP A 150 -0.18 11.42 28.09
CA ASP A 150 -0.05 10.56 29.29
C ASP A 150 1.43 10.32 29.67
N ARG A 151 2.36 10.38 28.71
CA ARG A 151 3.80 10.37 28.99
C ARG A 151 4.35 11.73 29.36
N ARG A 152 3.56 12.80 29.31
CA ARG A 152 3.91 14.08 29.94
C ARG A 152 3.76 13.87 31.46
N PRO A 153 4.85 13.87 32.24
CA PRO A 153 4.72 13.69 33.68
C PRO A 153 3.80 14.78 34.23
N SER A 154 2.79 14.38 35.02
CA SER A 154 2.08 15.30 35.89
C SER A 154 3.11 15.85 36.88
N ALA A 155 3.57 17.07 36.63
CA ALA A 155 4.55 17.71 37.48
C ALA A 155 3.91 17.94 38.86
N PRO A 156 4.53 17.49 39.97
CA PRO A 156 4.17 18.00 41.28
C PRO A 156 4.50 19.49 41.30
N THR A 157 3.53 20.30 41.71
CA THR A 157 3.64 21.75 41.93
C THR A 157 5.02 22.13 42.43
N THR A 158 5.86 22.69 41.56
CA THR A 158 7.05 23.45 41.95
C THR A 158 7.33 24.51 40.89
N ALA A 159 7.69 25.69 41.39
CA ALA A 159 7.91 26.99 40.75
C ALA A 159 8.60 26.97 39.36
N PRO A 160 8.38 28.01 38.53
CA PRO A 160 8.87 28.04 37.15
C PRO A 160 10.40 28.13 37.15
N LYS A 161 11.07 27.14 36.55
CA LYS A 161 12.49 27.26 36.18
C LYS A 161 12.57 27.79 34.76
N ALA A 162 13.34 28.86 34.62
CA ALA A 162 13.57 29.60 33.39
C ALA A 162 14.06 28.71 32.25
N ASP A 163 13.71 29.10 31.03
CA ASP A 163 14.19 28.48 29.80
C ASP A 163 15.71 28.31 29.84
N PRO A 164 16.24 27.15 29.39
CA PRO A 164 17.67 26.87 29.44
C PRO A 164 18.43 27.94 28.64
N SER A 165 19.43 28.53 29.29
CA SER A 165 20.25 29.61 28.74
C SER A 165 20.91 29.18 27.42
N MET A 166 21.12 30.13 26.49
CA MET A 166 21.84 29.90 25.23
C MET A 166 23.22 29.26 25.44
N ASP A 167 23.88 29.55 26.56
CA ASP A 167 25.15 28.93 26.91
C ASP A 167 24.99 27.44 27.26
N GLU A 168 23.86 27.07 27.88
CA GLU A 168 23.53 25.69 28.24
C GLU A 168 23.20 24.87 26.99
N LEU A 169 22.44 25.45 26.05
CA LEU A 169 22.17 24.85 24.74
C LEU A 169 23.45 24.70 23.91
N THR A 170 24.31 25.72 23.91
CA THR A 170 25.60 25.66 23.20
C THR A 170 26.54 24.63 23.83
N LYS A 171 26.49 24.47 25.16
CA LYS A 171 27.26 23.46 25.88
C LYS A 171 26.75 22.05 25.57
N MET A 172 25.43 21.85 25.47
CA MET A 172 24.84 20.58 25.04
C MET A 172 25.20 20.25 23.58
N LEU A 173 25.15 21.22 22.68
CA LEU A 173 25.49 21.01 21.27
C LEU A 173 26.97 20.68 21.08
N LYS A 174 27.87 21.38 21.79
CA LYS A 174 29.30 21.07 21.81
C LYS A 174 29.60 19.69 22.41
N ALA A 175 28.90 19.30 23.47
CA ALA A 175 29.03 17.96 24.06
C ALA A 175 28.59 16.86 23.07
N PHE A 176 27.55 17.12 22.28
CA PHE A 176 27.07 16.22 21.25
C PHE A 176 28.05 16.10 20.06
N GLU A 177 28.63 17.21 19.60
CA GLU A 177 29.68 17.19 18.57
C GLU A 177 30.95 16.47 19.04
N GLN A 178 31.31 16.60 20.32
CA GLN A 178 32.42 15.86 20.93
C GLN A 178 32.14 14.36 21.02
N TYR A 179 30.89 13.99 21.30
CA TYR A 179 30.45 12.59 21.27
C TYR A 179 30.53 12.00 19.85
N MET A 180 30.12 12.75 18.84
CA MET A 180 30.19 12.32 17.43
C MET A 180 31.62 12.26 16.87
N LYS A 181 32.56 13.01 17.47
CA LYS A 181 34.00 12.97 17.14
C LYS A 181 34.75 11.85 17.87
N GLN A 182 34.15 11.22 18.89
CA GLN A 182 34.64 9.96 19.45
C GLN A 182 34.18 8.81 18.55
N ASP A 183 35.14 8.10 17.96
CA ASP A 183 34.97 6.95 17.07
C ASP A 183 33.77 6.05 17.46
N PRO A 184 32.86 5.66 16.53
CA PRO A 184 31.68 4.84 16.83
C PRO A 184 32.06 3.36 16.94
N GLY A 185 33.03 3.08 17.81
CA GLY A 185 33.62 1.77 18.05
C GLY A 185 33.15 1.09 19.33
N ARG A 186 32.01 1.45 19.93
CA ARG A 186 31.33 0.68 21.00
C ARG A 186 30.06 1.39 21.48
N MET A 187 28.93 1.16 20.82
CA MET A 187 27.61 1.21 21.47
C MET A 187 26.66 0.35 20.62
N GLN A 188 26.43 -0.88 21.08
CA GLN A 188 25.40 -1.76 20.55
C GLN A 188 24.04 -1.21 21.03
N GLY A 189 23.49 -0.27 20.27
CA GLY A 189 22.06 0.04 20.31
C GLY A 189 21.31 -1.03 19.53
N GLU A 190 20.20 -1.51 20.08
CA GLU A 190 19.34 -2.58 19.59
C GLU A 190 19.08 -2.52 18.08
N ARG A 191 19.94 -3.19 17.31
CA ARG A 191 19.54 -3.67 15.99
C ARG A 191 18.47 -4.73 16.26
N PRO A 192 17.28 -4.65 15.64
CA PRO A 192 16.27 -5.69 15.77
C PRO A 192 16.94 -7.05 15.61
N PRO A 193 16.68 -8.03 16.50
CA PRO A 193 17.36 -9.32 16.44
C PRO A 193 17.36 -9.81 15.00
N LEU A 194 18.54 -10.01 14.42
CA LEU A 194 18.68 -10.57 13.08
C LEU A 194 18.16 -12.00 13.16
N ILE A 195 16.89 -12.18 12.77
CA ILE A 195 16.21 -13.47 12.70
C ILE A 195 16.52 -14.08 11.34
N CYS A 196 16.98 -15.31 11.33
CA CYS A 196 17.19 -16.06 10.10
C CYS A 196 15.83 -16.45 9.49
N TYR A 197 15.54 -16.02 8.27
CA TYR A 197 14.28 -16.34 7.59
C TYR A 197 14.14 -17.82 7.19
N TYR A 198 15.23 -18.60 7.26
CA TYR A 198 15.21 -20.02 6.96
C TYR A 198 14.83 -20.87 8.18
N CYS A 199 15.51 -20.65 9.32
CA CYS A 199 15.34 -21.45 10.53
C CYS A 199 14.65 -20.72 11.70
N HIS A 200 14.29 -19.45 11.53
CA HIS A 200 13.72 -18.55 12.56
C HIS A 200 14.55 -18.45 13.85
N ARG A 201 15.85 -18.76 13.81
CA ARG A 201 16.74 -18.54 14.95
C ARG A 201 17.32 -17.13 14.92
N GLU A 202 17.35 -16.50 16.08
CA GLU A 202 18.05 -15.24 16.29
C GLU A 202 19.58 -15.44 16.16
N ARG A 203 20.32 -14.35 15.95
CA ARG A 203 21.80 -14.25 15.88
C ARG A 203 22.45 -14.43 14.51
N HIS A 204 21.72 -14.79 13.45
CA HIS A 204 22.28 -14.86 12.11
C HIS A 204 21.24 -14.56 11.02
N GLY A 205 21.69 -14.04 9.88
CA GLY A 205 20.85 -13.89 8.68
C GLY A 205 20.89 -15.14 7.81
N THR A 206 19.98 -15.21 6.83
CA THR A 206 19.83 -16.34 5.89
C THR A 206 21.14 -16.69 5.16
N ALA A 207 21.98 -15.71 4.86
CA ALA A 207 23.27 -15.91 4.18
C ALA A 207 24.34 -16.67 5.00
N ARG A 208 24.19 -16.75 6.34
CA ARG A 208 25.13 -17.46 7.24
C ARG A 208 24.44 -18.61 7.97
N CYS A 209 23.35 -19.14 7.40
CA CYS A 209 22.57 -20.21 8.03
C CYS A 209 23.16 -21.58 7.70
N LEU A 210 23.69 -22.28 8.71
CA LEU A 210 24.23 -23.63 8.56
C LEU A 210 23.15 -24.65 8.17
N GLU A 211 21.91 -24.44 8.61
CA GLU A 211 20.79 -25.32 8.29
C GLU A 211 20.38 -25.19 6.81
N LEU A 212 20.37 -23.96 6.28
CA LEU A 212 20.16 -23.73 4.86
C LEU A 212 21.29 -24.32 4.02
N GLN A 213 22.54 -24.17 4.47
CA GLN A 213 23.68 -24.74 3.75
C GLN A 213 23.58 -26.26 3.69
N LYS A 214 23.26 -26.90 4.81
CA LYS A 214 23.04 -28.34 4.86
C LYS A 214 21.92 -28.80 3.92
N ASP A 215 20.76 -28.14 3.95
CA ASP A 215 19.63 -28.54 3.13
C ASP A 215 19.89 -28.30 1.61
N LYS A 216 20.77 -27.34 1.27
CA LYS A 216 21.29 -27.18 -0.11
C LYS A 216 22.25 -28.29 -0.50
N ASP A 217 23.18 -28.64 0.39
CA ASP A 217 24.18 -29.69 0.15
C ASP A 217 23.51 -31.07 0.03
N GLU A 218 22.38 -31.28 0.74
CA GLU A 218 21.52 -32.46 0.64
C GLU A 218 20.54 -32.40 -0.55
N GLY A 219 20.54 -31.31 -1.33
CA GLY A 219 19.65 -31.13 -2.48
C GLY A 219 18.18 -31.03 -2.13
N LEU A 220 17.84 -30.70 -0.87
CA LEU A 220 16.48 -30.55 -0.35
C LEU A 220 15.89 -29.16 -0.63
N VAL A 221 16.74 -28.16 -0.87
CA VAL A 221 16.31 -26.80 -1.21
C VAL A 221 17.25 -26.16 -2.22
N GLU A 222 16.69 -25.59 -3.29
CA GLU A 222 17.41 -24.74 -4.22
C GLU A 222 17.12 -23.27 -3.92
N GLN A 223 18.16 -22.45 -3.81
CA GLN A 223 17.99 -21.00 -3.69
C GLN A 223 18.28 -20.33 -5.04
N ARG A 224 17.31 -19.62 -5.60
CA ARG A 224 17.47 -18.79 -6.80
C ARG A 224 17.17 -17.34 -6.44
N GLY A 225 18.22 -16.54 -6.28
CA GLY A 225 18.11 -15.16 -5.78
C GLY A 225 17.59 -15.12 -4.34
N THR A 226 16.47 -14.42 -4.13
CA THR A 226 15.78 -14.33 -2.83
C THR A 226 14.78 -15.45 -2.58
N ASN A 227 14.52 -16.30 -3.57
CA ASN A 227 13.48 -17.32 -3.55
C ASN A 227 14.04 -18.72 -3.25
N PHE A 228 13.25 -19.54 -2.58
CA PHE A 228 13.58 -20.93 -2.22
C PHE A 228 12.67 -21.89 -2.96
N PHE A 229 13.23 -22.98 -3.47
CA PHE A 229 12.52 -23.98 -4.25
C PHE A 229 12.77 -25.36 -3.64
N LEU A 230 11.75 -26.21 -3.67
CA LEU A 230 11.86 -27.63 -3.34
C LEU A 230 12.55 -28.39 -4.50
N PRO A 231 12.99 -29.65 -4.28
CA PRO A 231 13.70 -30.44 -5.29
C PRO A 231 12.85 -30.74 -6.54
N ASN A 232 11.52 -30.64 -6.42
CA ASN A 232 10.58 -30.76 -7.54
C ASN A 232 10.39 -29.44 -8.32
N GLY A 233 11.09 -28.37 -7.97
CA GLY A 233 10.96 -27.05 -8.59
C GLY A 233 9.81 -26.19 -8.07
N ALA A 234 9.06 -26.64 -7.05
CA ALA A 234 8.00 -25.84 -6.44
C ALA A 234 8.58 -24.69 -5.61
N LEU A 235 8.11 -23.46 -5.86
CA LEU A 235 8.48 -22.28 -5.07
C LEU A 235 7.90 -22.40 -3.65
N ILE A 236 8.72 -22.17 -2.63
CA ILE A 236 8.29 -22.06 -1.24
C ILE A 236 7.87 -20.60 -0.99
N PRO A 237 6.57 -20.31 -0.77
CA PRO A 237 6.11 -18.97 -0.46
C PRO A 237 6.70 -18.49 0.86
N PHE A 238 7.06 -17.21 0.90
CA PHE A 238 7.53 -16.59 2.13
C PHE A 238 6.36 -16.37 3.09
N ASP A 239 6.39 -17.03 4.25
CA ASP A 239 5.42 -16.87 5.33
C ASP A 239 6.14 -16.47 6.63
N ARG A 240 5.81 -15.30 7.18
CA ARG A 240 6.43 -14.78 8.42
C ARG A 240 6.08 -15.62 9.65
N SER A 241 5.02 -16.43 9.58
CA SER A 241 4.58 -17.29 10.67
C SER A 241 5.20 -18.69 10.63
N ARG A 242 5.87 -19.08 9.52
CA ARG A 242 6.39 -20.44 9.32
C ARG A 242 7.83 -20.40 8.76
N PRO A 243 8.83 -20.97 9.46
CA PRO A 243 10.18 -21.02 8.93
C PRO A 243 10.22 -21.89 7.68
N ILE A 244 10.94 -21.43 6.65
CA ILE A 244 11.08 -22.14 5.37
C ILE A 244 11.60 -23.57 5.60
N ARG A 245 12.48 -23.77 6.59
CA ARG A 245 12.99 -25.09 6.97
C ARG A 245 11.88 -26.08 7.34
N HIS A 246 10.77 -25.63 7.92
CA HIS A 246 9.65 -26.52 8.22
C HIS A 246 9.00 -27.09 6.95
N VAL A 247 8.91 -26.29 5.88
CA VAL A 247 8.41 -26.73 4.57
C VAL A 247 9.38 -27.74 3.94
N VAL A 248 10.68 -27.47 4.03
CA VAL A 248 11.73 -28.38 3.52
C VAL A 248 11.74 -29.71 4.29
N ALA A 249 11.60 -29.68 5.62
CA ALA A 249 11.59 -30.88 6.47
C ALA A 249 10.30 -31.70 6.33
N SER A 250 9.17 -31.07 6.00
CA SER A 250 7.89 -31.76 5.76
C SER A 250 7.73 -32.24 4.31
N TYR A 251 8.65 -31.86 3.42
CA TYR A 251 8.65 -32.34 2.04
C TYR A 251 9.00 -33.82 1.99
N GLN A 252 8.00 -34.64 1.65
CA GLN A 252 8.24 -36.02 1.24
C GLN A 252 8.54 -36.01 -0.25
N PRO A 253 9.76 -36.39 -0.69
CA PRO A 253 9.99 -36.65 -2.09
C PRO A 253 9.00 -37.73 -2.49
N SER A 254 8.17 -37.45 -3.49
CA SER A 254 7.36 -38.46 -4.14
C SER A 254 8.31 -39.44 -4.81
N THR A 255 8.88 -40.35 -4.03
CA THR A 255 9.39 -41.60 -4.56
C THR A 255 8.15 -42.31 -5.07
N SER A 256 8.02 -42.37 -6.37
CA SER A 256 7.04 -43.18 -7.09
C SER A 256 7.31 -44.66 -6.81
N ALA A 257 7.15 -45.11 -5.56
CA ALA A 257 7.36 -46.50 -5.14
C ALA A 257 6.83 -46.72 -3.70
N ALA A 258 5.50 -46.77 -3.55
CA ALA A 258 4.86 -47.52 -2.47
C ALA A 258 3.78 -48.44 -3.07
N PRO A 259 3.64 -49.67 -2.56
CA PRO A 259 2.96 -50.77 -3.25
C PRO A 259 1.44 -50.56 -3.30
N PRO A 260 0.74 -51.11 -4.31
CA PRO A 260 -0.69 -50.89 -4.47
C PRO A 260 -1.45 -51.56 -3.32
N ARG A 261 -2.30 -50.78 -2.62
CA ARG A 261 -3.37 -51.36 -1.79
C ARG A 261 -4.39 -52.05 -2.71
N PRO A 262 -4.97 -53.18 -2.28
CA PRO A 262 -5.75 -54.05 -3.15
C PRO A 262 -7.02 -53.36 -3.65
N SER A 263 -7.18 -53.34 -4.98
CA SER A 263 -8.41 -52.98 -5.67
C SER A 263 -9.32 -54.21 -5.74
N THR A 264 -10.57 -54.06 -5.29
CA THR A 264 -11.66 -54.98 -5.64
C THR A 264 -12.08 -54.81 -7.11
N PRO A 265 -12.54 -55.88 -7.79
CA PRO A 265 -12.61 -55.96 -9.26
C PRO A 265 -13.95 -55.40 -9.76
N THR A 266 -14.12 -54.82 -10.93
CA THR A 266 -14.12 -55.40 -12.30
C THR A 266 -14.62 -54.24 -13.18
N ARG A 267 -14.03 -53.83 -14.31
CA ARG A 267 -14.02 -54.53 -15.60
C ARG A 267 -13.17 -53.73 -16.60
N GLN A 268 -12.31 -54.45 -17.30
CA GLN A 268 -11.45 -54.08 -18.44
C GLN A 268 -12.28 -53.52 -19.63
N THR A 269 -11.80 -52.74 -20.61
CA THR A 269 -10.50 -52.74 -21.32
C THR A 269 -10.43 -51.56 -22.31
N SER A 270 -9.25 -50.93 -22.45
CA SER A 270 -8.55 -50.37 -23.65
C SER A 270 -9.32 -49.58 -24.74
N SER A 271 -8.88 -48.46 -25.31
CA SER A 271 -7.52 -47.93 -25.56
C SER A 271 -7.54 -46.43 -25.97
N ALA A 272 -6.38 -45.79 -25.76
CA ALA A 272 -5.80 -44.52 -26.28
C ALA A 272 -6.45 -43.84 -27.51
N ALA A 273 -6.38 -42.52 -27.73
CA ALA A 273 -5.30 -41.59 -27.47
C ALA A 273 -5.74 -40.11 -27.58
N THR A 274 -4.79 -39.23 -27.22
CA THR A 274 -4.58 -37.82 -27.62
C THR A 274 -5.48 -36.71 -27.06
N ALA A 275 -4.79 -35.80 -26.39
CA ALA A 275 -5.23 -34.48 -25.96
C ALA A 275 -5.78 -33.64 -27.14
N GLU A 276 -6.62 -32.66 -26.84
CA GLU A 276 -6.34 -31.25 -27.14
C GLU A 276 -7.43 -30.27 -26.64
N TYR A 277 -6.94 -29.12 -26.18
CA TYR A 277 -7.54 -27.85 -25.75
C TYR A 277 -8.96 -27.45 -26.25
N LYS A 278 -9.78 -26.91 -25.33
CA LYS A 278 -10.47 -25.59 -25.45
C LYS A 278 -11.32 -25.28 -24.21
N THR A 279 -10.91 -24.28 -23.44
CA THR A 279 -11.75 -23.68 -22.41
C THR A 279 -12.72 -22.70 -23.07
N GLY A 280 -13.96 -23.14 -23.29
CA GLY A 280 -15.09 -22.28 -23.60
C GLY A 280 -15.73 -21.76 -22.30
N CYS A 281 -15.99 -20.46 -22.27
CA CYS A 281 -16.76 -19.77 -21.23
C CYS A 281 -18.16 -20.42 -21.08
N GLY A 282 -18.51 -20.82 -19.86
CA GLY A 282 -19.80 -21.45 -19.56
C GLY A 282 -20.23 -21.21 -18.11
N SER A 283 -21.03 -20.15 -17.93
CA SER A 283 -22.07 -19.89 -16.92
C SER A 283 -22.06 -20.68 -15.60
N LEU A 284 -21.86 -19.96 -14.49
CA LEU A 284 -22.04 -20.43 -13.12
C LEU A 284 -23.54 -20.63 -12.84
N HIS A 285 -23.96 -21.87 -12.60
CA HIS A 285 -25.29 -22.17 -12.07
C HIS A 285 -25.32 -21.85 -10.56
N PRO A 286 -26.36 -21.15 -10.04
CA PRO A 286 -26.51 -20.91 -8.60
C PRO A 286 -26.75 -22.22 -7.83
N TRP A 287 -26.01 -22.41 -6.75
CA TRP A 287 -26.12 -23.56 -5.86
C TRP A 287 -27.24 -23.34 -4.83
N TYR A 288 -28.08 -24.36 -4.59
CA TYR A 288 -29.08 -24.38 -3.52
C TYR A 288 -28.81 -25.54 -2.54
N PRO A 289 -28.88 -25.32 -1.22
CA PRO A 289 -28.72 -26.37 -0.23
C PRO A 289 -29.97 -27.26 -0.11
N PRO A 290 -29.82 -28.55 0.24
CA PRO A 290 -30.95 -29.47 0.39
C PRO A 290 -31.75 -29.18 1.67
N ALA A 291 -33.08 -29.25 1.57
CA ALA A 291 -34.01 -29.11 2.69
C ALA A 291 -33.90 -30.30 3.66
N VAL A 292 -33.81 -30.00 4.95
CA VAL A 292 -33.80 -30.99 6.03
C VAL A 292 -35.26 -31.32 6.38
N GLY A 293 -35.67 -32.56 6.16
CA GLY A 293 -36.99 -33.07 6.55
C GLY A 293 -37.09 -33.32 8.06
N SER A 294 -38.28 -33.07 8.61
CA SER A 294 -38.67 -33.27 10.02
C SER A 294 -38.74 -34.73 10.45
#